data_AF-A0A1H8RVK8-F1
#
_entry.id   AF-A0A1H8RVK8-F1
#
_cell.length_a   1.000
_cell.length_b   1.000
_cell.length_c   1.000
_cell.angle_alpha   90.00
_cell.angle_beta   90.00
_cell.angle_gamma   90.00
#
_symmetry.space_group_name_H-M   'P 1'
#
loop_
_entity.id
_entity.type
_entity.pdbx_description
1 polymer ?
#
loop_
_entity_poly.entity_id
_entity_poly.type
_entity_poly.pdbx_seq_one_letter_code
_entity_poly.pdbx_strand_id
1 'polypeptide(L)'
;MSTSKPTLRDELAEYNDHLDDCLRSRFSMSLKTFKTIKATTQLVGAAAGIYAMTLQADPLAVLTLVTVMVSGPEVLELLINQEQQ
;
A
#
# COMPACT_ATOMS: atom_id res chain seq x y z
N MET A 1 21.42 -0.95 32.15
CA MET A 1 20.06 -0.60 31.68
C MET A 1 19.89 -1.30 30.34
N SER A 2 19.24 -2.45 30.32
CA SER A 2 19.20 -3.33 29.13
C SER A 2 18.15 -2.78 28.16
N THR A 3 18.59 -2.15 27.09
CA THR A 3 17.69 -1.79 25.98
C THR A 3 17.38 -3.09 25.24
N SER A 4 16.28 -3.76 25.60
CA SER A 4 15.73 -4.85 24.80
C SER A 4 15.53 -4.32 23.38
N LYS A 5 16.13 -4.98 22.39
CA LYS A 5 15.92 -4.62 20.99
C LYS A 5 14.43 -4.70 20.70
N PRO A 6 13.81 -3.66 20.09
CA PRO A 6 12.42 -3.72 19.70
C PRO A 6 12.23 -4.94 18.80
N THR A 7 11.13 -5.67 19.00
CA THR A 7 10.80 -6.79 18.13
C THR A 7 10.18 -6.26 16.85
N LEU A 8 10.25 -7.03 15.76
CA LEU A 8 9.57 -6.68 14.50
C LEU A 8 8.08 -6.36 14.70
N ARG A 9 7.43 -6.99 15.69
CA ARG A 9 6.03 -6.74 16.01
C ARG A 9 5.82 -5.36 16.65
N ASP A 10 6.76 -4.90 17.47
CA ASP A 10 6.69 -3.58 18.10
C ASP A 10 6.90 -2.48 17.06
N GLU A 11 7.88 -2.67 16.15
CA GLU A 11 8.11 -1.74 15.03
C GLU A 11 6.91 -1.67 14.08
N LEU A 12 6.28 -2.82 13.78
CA LEU A 12 5.05 -2.88 12.99
C LEU A 12 3.86 -2.19 13.69
N ALA A 13 3.77 -2.28 15.00
CA ALA A 13 2.72 -1.62 15.77
C ALA A 13 2.90 -0.10 15.74
N GLU A 14 4.12 0.38 16.03
CA GLU A 14 4.45 1.81 15.98
C GLU A 14 4.23 2.39 14.58
N TYR A 15 4.62 1.66 13.53
CA TYR A 15 4.36 2.06 12.16
C TYR A 15 2.86 2.15 11.84
N ASN A 16 2.06 1.17 12.27
CA ASN A 16 0.62 1.17 12.04
C ASN A 16 -0.09 2.31 12.79
N ASP A 17 0.32 2.60 14.03
CA ASP A 17 -0.26 3.67 14.83
C ASP A 17 0.04 5.03 14.19
N HIS A 18 1.28 5.25 13.76
CA HIS A 18 1.65 6.48 13.05
C HIS A 18 0.87 6.63 11.72
N LEU A 19 0.72 5.53 10.96
CA LEU A 19 -0.05 5.55 9.73
C LEU A 19 -1.55 5.83 9.98
N ASP A 20 -2.15 5.28 11.05
CA ASP A 20 -3.55 5.53 11.42
C ASP A 20 -3.77 7.01 11.77
N ASP A 21 -2.87 7.61 12.54
CA ASP A 21 -2.93 9.03 12.90
C ASP A 21 -2.84 9.94 11.67
N CYS A 22 -1.92 9.64 10.75
CA CYS A 22 -1.77 10.41 9.50
C CYS A 22 -2.99 10.25 8.57
N LEU A 23 -3.49 9.03 8.41
CA LEU A 23 -4.68 8.75 7.60
C LEU A 23 -5.94 9.40 8.16
N ARG A 24 -6.10 9.42 9.49
CA ARG A 24 -7.20 10.12 10.16
C ARG A 24 -7.09 11.62 9.98
N SER A 25 -5.89 12.19 10.15
CA SER A 25 -5.69 13.64 10.06
C SER A 25 -5.86 14.17 8.64
N ARG A 26 -5.32 13.51 7.62
CA ARG A 26 -5.31 14.03 6.24
C ARG A 26 -6.48 13.54 5.39
N PHE A 27 -6.90 12.30 5.59
CA PHE A 27 -7.90 11.65 4.73
C PHE A 27 -9.19 11.29 5.49
N SER A 28 -9.28 11.60 6.80
CA SER A 28 -10.40 11.17 7.66
C SER A 28 -10.70 9.67 7.55
N MET A 29 -9.64 8.88 7.34
CA MET A 29 -9.75 7.46 7.03
C MET A 29 -9.01 6.63 8.07
N SER A 30 -9.54 5.44 8.41
CA SER A 30 -8.85 4.49 9.28
C SER A 30 -7.83 3.64 8.53
N LEU A 31 -6.81 3.17 9.22
CA LEU A 31 -5.81 2.23 8.72
C LEU A 31 -6.45 0.96 8.13
N LYS A 32 -7.53 0.46 8.74
CA LYS A 32 -8.28 -0.68 8.22
C LYS A 32 -8.86 -0.38 6.85
N THR A 33 -9.49 0.77 6.69
CA THR A 33 -10.07 1.20 5.41
C THR A 33 -8.99 1.36 4.34
N PHE A 34 -7.87 1.98 4.70
CA PHE A 34 -6.73 2.13 3.79
C PHE A 34 -6.17 0.77 3.34
N LYS A 35 -5.96 -0.17 4.28
CA LYS A 35 -5.51 -1.54 3.94
C LYS A 35 -6.51 -2.29 3.06
N THR A 36 -7.82 -2.10 3.29
CA THR A 36 -8.87 -2.69 2.43
C THR A 36 -8.80 -2.14 1.01
N ILE A 37 -8.64 -0.82 0.85
CA ILE A 37 -8.51 -0.19 -0.46
C ILE A 37 -7.25 -0.71 -1.16
N LYS A 38 -6.11 -0.73 -0.45
CA LYS A 38 -4.83 -1.28 -0.97
C LYS A 38 -5.00 -2.70 -1.49
N ALA A 39 -5.56 -3.60 -0.67
CA ALA A 39 -5.77 -5.00 -1.06
C ALA A 39 -6.74 -5.13 -2.24
N THR A 40 -7.81 -4.32 -2.27
CA THR A 40 -8.81 -4.35 -3.34
C THR A 40 -8.23 -3.84 -4.66
N THR A 41 -7.46 -2.75 -4.63
CA THR A 41 -6.78 -2.21 -5.82
C THR A 41 -5.77 -3.21 -6.38
N GLN A 42 -4.98 -3.86 -5.51
CA GLN A 42 -4.04 -4.90 -5.94
C GLN A 42 -4.77 -6.12 -6.54
N LEU A 43 -5.89 -6.55 -5.94
CA LEU A 43 -6.73 -7.63 -6.47
C LEU A 43 -7.31 -7.28 -7.84
N VAL A 44 -7.88 -6.07 -7.99
CA VAL A 44 -8.45 -5.58 -9.25
C VAL A 44 -7.35 -5.45 -10.31
N GLY A 45 -6.18 -4.92 -9.95
CA GLY A 45 -5.02 -4.83 -10.83
C GLY A 45 -4.59 -6.20 -11.34
N ALA A 46 -4.47 -7.19 -10.44
CA ALA A 46 -4.13 -8.56 -10.82
C ALA A 46 -5.19 -9.18 -11.76
N ALA A 47 -6.48 -9.00 -11.45
CA ALA A 47 -7.57 -9.50 -12.27
C ALA A 47 -7.60 -8.83 -13.66
N ALA A 48 -7.42 -7.50 -13.72
CA ALA A 48 -7.32 -6.75 -14.95
C ALA A 48 -6.12 -7.18 -15.79
N GLY A 49 -4.99 -7.49 -15.14
CA GLY A 49 -3.79 -8.03 -15.79
C GLY A 49 -4.06 -9.36 -16.49
N ILE A 50 -4.65 -10.31 -15.75
CA ILE A 50 -5.03 -11.62 -16.31
C ILE A 50 -6.02 -11.43 -17.47
N TYR A 51 -7.04 -10.60 -17.30
CA TYR A 51 -8.03 -10.34 -18.34
C TYR A 51 -7.42 -9.73 -19.60
N ALA A 52 -6.52 -8.77 -19.46
CA ALA A 52 -5.83 -8.17 -20.60
C ALA A 52 -4.96 -9.19 -21.35
N MET A 53 -4.31 -10.12 -20.64
CA MET A 53 -3.62 -11.25 -21.28
C MET A 53 -4.58 -12.16 -22.05
N THR A 54 -5.81 -12.39 -21.55
CA THR A 54 -6.83 -13.16 -22.32
C THR A 54 -7.26 -12.46 -23.60
N LEU A 55 -7.20 -11.13 -23.64
CA LEU A 55 -7.47 -10.31 -24.82
C LEU A 55 -6.26 -10.18 -25.76
N GLN A 56 -5.18 -10.93 -25.53
CA GLN A 56 -3.92 -10.83 -26.28
C GLN A 56 -3.32 -9.42 -26.29
N ALA A 57 -3.59 -8.62 -25.25
CA ALA A 57 -2.94 -7.33 -25.10
C ALA A 57 -1.41 -7.52 -24.93
N ASP A 58 -0.65 -6.52 -25.36
CA ASP A 58 0.80 -6.53 -25.23
C ASP A 58 1.22 -6.79 -23.77
N PRO A 59 1.95 -7.88 -23.47
CA PRO A 59 2.25 -8.27 -22.09
C PRO A 59 3.05 -7.22 -21.32
N LEU A 60 3.88 -6.43 -22.01
CA LEU A 60 4.67 -5.37 -21.38
C LEU A 60 3.79 -4.19 -21.00
N ALA A 61 2.84 -3.81 -21.86
CA ALA A 61 1.83 -2.80 -21.54
C ALA A 61 0.97 -3.23 -20.35
N VAL A 62 0.52 -4.49 -20.33
CA VAL A 62 -0.26 -5.05 -19.21
C VAL A 62 0.53 -5.03 -17.91
N LEU A 63 1.77 -5.53 -17.94
CA LEU A 63 2.65 -5.53 -16.76
C LEU A 63 2.84 -4.11 -16.22
N THR A 64 3.13 -3.15 -17.11
CA THR A 64 3.35 -1.75 -16.73
C THR A 64 2.10 -1.17 -16.04
N LEU A 65 0.92 -1.43 -16.60
CA LEU A 65 -0.33 -0.90 -16.08
C LEU A 65 -0.69 -1.51 -14.72
N VAL A 66 -0.50 -2.81 -14.55
CA VAL A 66 -0.67 -3.50 -13.27
C VAL A 66 0.34 -3.00 -12.24
N THR A 67 1.60 -2.83 -12.60
CA THR A 67 2.64 -2.29 -11.71
C THR A 67 2.29 -0.90 -11.23
N VAL A 68 1.80 -0.01 -12.10
CA VAL A 68 1.36 1.35 -11.68
C VAL A 68 0.18 1.27 -10.72
N MET A 69 -0.81 0.41 -10.99
CA MET A 69 -1.98 0.24 -10.12
C MET A 69 -1.61 -0.34 -8.74
N VAL A 70 -0.69 -1.30 -8.70
CA VAL A 70 -0.27 -1.99 -7.48
C VAL A 70 0.67 -1.11 -6.62
N SER A 71 1.57 -0.37 -7.28
CA SER A 71 2.56 0.49 -6.59
C SER A 71 1.98 1.83 -6.15
N GLY A 72 0.94 2.36 -6.80
CA GLY A 72 0.34 3.65 -6.43
C GLY A 72 -0.03 3.77 -4.94
N PRO A 73 -0.76 2.80 -4.36
CA PRO A 73 -1.06 2.78 -2.93
C PRO A 73 0.18 2.69 -2.02
N GLU A 74 1.23 1.99 -2.47
CA GLU A 74 2.49 1.84 -1.72
C GLU A 74 3.33 3.12 -1.75
N VAL A 75 3.36 3.80 -2.89
CA VAL A 75 3.98 5.12 -3.04
C VAL A 75 3.23 6.15 -2.18
N LEU A 76 1.89 6.08 -2.13
CA LEU A 76 1.11 6.95 -1.26
C LEU A 76 1.46 6.74 0.22
N GLU A 77 1.62 5.49 0.65
CA GLU A 77 2.04 5.11 2.00
C GLU A 77 3.44 5.67 2.34
N LEU A 78 4.38 5.60 1.39
CA LEU A 78 5.71 6.19 1.52
C LEU A 78 5.68 7.72 1.58
N LEU A 79 4.91 8.38 0.73
CA LEU A 79 4.80 9.84 0.70
C LEU A 79 4.18 10.39 1.99
N ILE A 80 3.12 9.75 2.50
CA ILE A 80 2.51 10.08 3.79
C ILE A 80 3.54 9.98 4.93
N ASN A 81 4.45 9.01 4.85
CA ASN A 81 5.50 8.81 5.84
C ASN A 81 6.71 9.76 5.65
N GLN A 82 6.99 10.23 4.42
CA GLN A 82 8.12 11.13 4.13
C GLN A 82 7.81 12.61 4.30
N GLU A 83 6.55 13.06 4.13
CA GLU A 83 6.13 14.46 4.33
C GLU A 83 6.18 14.94 5.81
N GLN A 84 6.78 14.17 6.72
CA GLN A 84 6.91 14.49 8.14
C GLN A 84 8.37 14.44 8.65
N GLN A 85 9.37 14.25 7.78
CA GLN A 85 10.79 14.57 8.07
C GLN A 85 11.11 16.02 7.70
#